data_AF-A0AAD6TA59-F1
#
_entry.id   AF-A0AAD6TA59-F1
#
_cell.length_a   1.000
_cell.length_b   1.000
_cell.length_c   1.000
_cell.angle_alpha   90.00
_cell.angle_beta   90.00
_cell.angle_gamma   90.00
#
_symmetry.space_group_name_H-M   'P 1'
#
loop_
_entity.id
_entity.type
_entity.pdbx_description
1 polymer ?
#
loop_
_entity_poly.entity_id
_entity_poly.type
_entity_poly.pdbx_seq_one_letter_code
_entity_poly.pdbx_strand_id
1 'polypeptide(L)'
;MVETQGKGTLHAHGLIWLEGHLSPQSLRDRLAESDVFKAKMIGWLENTIRCELMDPECNTLSRTAKKPKQIVGDPHPGTIPAPVLVPGDVNFEREFAKFVDQLLREYNWHMHQSSCWKYLRRGESMTDENCRMGMTGETNPETVVDPETFVISLRRLHPHIANYNDLVVFLLKCNMDIKFVGSGQAAKAFLYYITDYITKPPLPLHVGLAALIHAVSVANTKFPGLSEPAESGQDNYVGAITSTVNSMMAHQEISHPQVLSYLIGGGDHYTSDIFTVLWWGVVRRYVDSFFQRTDLPRVEVESVD
;
A
#
# COMPACT_ATOMS: atom_id res chain seq x y z
N MET A 1 -6.76 -0.77 -7.45
CA MET A 1 -6.25 0.55 -7.84
C MET A 1 -4.77 0.43 -8.14
N VAL A 2 -4.32 1.01 -9.26
CA VAL A 2 -2.90 1.16 -9.57
C VAL A 2 -2.61 2.66 -9.61
N GLU A 3 -1.69 3.13 -8.77
CA GLU A 3 -1.18 4.51 -8.80
C GLU A 3 0.27 4.54 -9.28
N THR A 4 0.72 5.71 -9.74
CA THR A 4 2.14 5.96 -9.91
C THR A 4 2.65 6.70 -8.68
N GLN A 5 3.68 6.18 -8.02
CA GLN A 5 4.34 6.91 -6.95
C GLN A 5 5.19 8.05 -7.53
N GLY A 6 5.58 9.04 -6.70
CA GLY A 6 6.36 10.21 -7.12
C GLY A 6 7.77 9.95 -7.69
N LYS A 7 8.13 8.68 -7.92
CA LYS A 7 9.33 8.25 -8.65
C LYS A 7 9.01 7.61 -10.01
N GLY A 8 7.75 7.65 -10.47
CA GLY A 8 7.34 7.08 -11.75
C GLY A 8 7.06 5.57 -11.73
N THR A 9 7.15 4.90 -10.58
CA THR A 9 6.91 3.46 -10.43
C THR A 9 5.44 3.15 -10.15
N LEU A 10 4.93 2.06 -10.73
CA LEU A 10 3.57 1.58 -10.44
C LEU A 10 3.47 0.99 -9.03
N HIS A 11 2.33 1.21 -8.40
CA HIS A 11 2.01 0.70 -7.08
C HIS A 11 0.54 0.29 -7.04
N ALA A 12 0.28 -0.95 -6.60
CA ALA A 12 -1.06 -1.53 -6.63
C ALA A 12 -1.59 -1.77 -5.21
N HIS A 13 -2.83 -1.36 -5.00
CA HIS A 13 -3.64 -1.70 -3.84
C HIS A 13 -4.93 -2.37 -4.30
N GLY A 14 -5.32 -3.48 -3.67
CA GLY A 14 -6.52 -4.20 -4.10
C GLY A 14 -7.01 -5.19 -3.07
N LEU A 15 -8.23 -5.65 -3.28
CA LEU A 15 -8.86 -6.74 -2.55
C LEU A 15 -9.12 -7.88 -3.53
N ILE A 16 -8.91 -9.11 -3.06
CA ILE A 16 -9.23 -10.32 -3.81
C ILE A 16 -10.42 -10.96 -3.11
N TRP A 17 -11.58 -10.98 -3.78
CA TRP A 17 -12.73 -11.74 -3.33
C TRP A 17 -12.65 -13.15 -3.90
N LEU A 18 -12.74 -14.13 -3.01
CA LEU A 18 -12.75 -15.54 -3.40
C LEU A 18 -14.19 -16.02 -3.45
N GLU A 19 -14.59 -16.56 -4.60
CA GLU A 19 -15.90 -17.17 -4.76
C GLU A 19 -16.06 -18.33 -3.76
N GLY A 20 -17.23 -18.42 -3.13
CA GLY A 20 -17.52 -19.45 -2.13
C GLY A 20 -16.90 -19.21 -0.75
N HIS A 21 -16.15 -18.11 -0.54
CA HIS A 21 -15.66 -17.77 0.79
C HIS A 21 -16.82 -17.45 1.73
N LEU A 22 -16.76 -17.97 2.96
CA LEU A 22 -17.79 -17.78 3.97
C LEU A 22 -17.91 -16.31 4.39
N SER A 23 -19.11 -15.90 4.79
CA SER A 23 -19.30 -14.62 5.47
C SER A 23 -18.46 -14.59 6.77
N PRO A 24 -18.04 -13.42 7.27
CA PRO A 24 -17.24 -13.35 8.50
C PRO A 24 -17.86 -14.06 9.71
N GLN A 25 -19.19 -14.05 9.84
CA GLN A 25 -19.86 -14.76 10.93
C GLN A 25 -19.85 -16.27 10.69
N SER A 26 -20.26 -16.71 9.50
CA SER A 26 -20.27 -18.13 9.14
C SER A 26 -18.86 -18.74 9.19
N LEU A 27 -17.82 -17.96 8.88
CA LEU A 27 -16.43 -18.39 9.03
C LEU A 27 -16.09 -18.66 10.50
N ARG A 28 -16.46 -17.74 11.41
CA ARG A 28 -16.24 -17.93 12.85
C ARG A 28 -16.97 -19.16 13.38
N ASP A 29 -18.25 -19.28 13.06
CA ASP A 29 -19.08 -20.43 13.48
C ASP A 29 -18.44 -21.73 12.99
N ARG A 30 -17.99 -21.77 11.73
CA ARG A 30 -17.35 -22.96 11.17
C ARG A 30 -15.99 -23.29 11.77
N LEU A 31 -15.20 -22.28 12.11
CA LEU A 31 -13.92 -22.46 12.81
C LEU A 31 -14.13 -22.98 14.25
N ALA A 32 -15.24 -22.60 14.91
CA ALA A 32 -15.60 -23.09 16.23
C ALA A 32 -16.09 -24.55 16.21
N GLU A 33 -16.92 -24.89 15.22
CA GLU A 33 -17.61 -26.18 15.14
C GLU A 33 -16.74 -27.32 14.61
N SER A 34 -15.73 -27.03 13.77
CA SER A 34 -15.02 -28.08 13.02
C SER A 34 -13.51 -27.87 13.01
N ASP A 35 -12.80 -28.70 13.77
CA ASP A 35 -11.34 -28.74 13.74
C ASP A 35 -10.79 -29.17 12.37
N VAL A 36 -11.53 -30.01 11.63
CA VAL A 36 -11.18 -30.38 10.26
C VAL A 36 -11.20 -29.17 9.33
N PHE A 37 -12.22 -28.32 9.45
CA PHE A 37 -12.29 -27.09 8.66
C PHE A 37 -11.20 -26.10 9.10
N LYS A 38 -10.98 -25.94 10.41
CA LYS A 38 -9.91 -25.11 10.97
C LYS A 38 -8.53 -25.50 10.43
N ALA A 39 -8.20 -26.78 10.44
CA ALA A 39 -6.94 -27.29 9.91
C ALA A 39 -6.81 -27.03 8.39
N LYS A 40 -7.87 -27.23 7.62
CA LYS A 40 -7.87 -26.92 6.17
C LYS A 40 -7.69 -25.43 5.90
N MET A 41 -8.34 -24.58 6.67
CA MET A 41 -8.21 -23.12 6.55
C MET A 41 -6.80 -22.65 6.88
N ILE A 42 -6.22 -23.18 7.97
CA ILE A 42 -4.82 -22.91 8.35
C ILE A 42 -3.87 -23.34 7.24
N GLY A 43 -3.99 -24.59 6.75
CA GLY A 43 -3.13 -25.07 5.67
C GLY A 43 -3.26 -24.27 4.38
N TRP A 44 -4.48 -23.83 4.04
CA TRP A 44 -4.69 -22.94 2.90
C TRP A 44 -4.03 -21.56 3.10
N LEU A 45 -4.16 -20.97 4.28
CA LEU A 45 -3.55 -19.68 4.61
C LEU A 45 -2.02 -19.75 4.58
N GLU A 46 -1.41 -20.77 5.19
CA GLU A 46 0.04 -20.93 5.23
C GLU A 46 0.64 -21.23 3.86
N ASN A 47 -0.12 -21.90 2.98
CA ASN A 47 0.31 -22.09 1.60
C ASN A 47 0.18 -20.83 0.75
N THR A 48 -0.79 -19.97 1.05
CA THR A 48 -1.09 -18.76 0.27
C THR A 48 -0.27 -17.56 0.72
N ILE A 49 -0.07 -17.40 2.03
CA ILE A 49 0.58 -16.26 2.67
C ILE A 49 1.75 -16.78 3.51
N ARG A 50 2.96 -16.44 3.07
CA ARG A 50 4.21 -16.76 3.77
C ARG A 50 4.87 -15.49 4.29
N CYS A 51 5.69 -15.63 5.32
CA CYS A 51 6.53 -14.55 5.84
C CYS A 51 7.87 -15.09 6.32
N GLU A 52 8.45 -15.93 5.47
CA GLU A 52 9.71 -16.64 5.67
C GLU A 52 10.45 -16.76 4.35
N LEU A 53 11.75 -17.03 4.41
CA LEU A 53 12.50 -17.43 3.25
C LEU A 53 12.20 -18.90 2.91
N MET A 54 12.25 -19.24 1.63
CA MET A 54 12.03 -20.58 1.12
C MET A 54 13.09 -21.56 1.64
N ASP A 55 14.33 -21.08 1.83
CA ASP A 55 15.36 -21.81 2.56
C ASP A 55 15.12 -21.78 4.09
N PRO A 56 14.79 -22.92 4.72
CA PRO A 56 14.51 -22.98 6.15
C PRO A 56 15.68 -22.56 7.04
N GLU A 57 16.93 -22.82 6.62
CA GLU A 57 18.12 -22.48 7.41
C GLU A 57 18.25 -20.97 7.61
N CYS A 58 17.76 -20.21 6.63
CA CYS A 58 17.79 -18.76 6.61
C CYS A 58 16.73 -18.10 7.51
N ASN A 59 15.80 -18.87 8.08
CA ASN A 59 14.74 -18.36 8.98
C ASN A 59 15.12 -18.38 10.46
N THR A 60 16.28 -18.92 10.82
CA THR A 60 16.78 -18.96 12.20
C THR A 60 17.34 -17.62 12.70
N LEU A 61 17.19 -16.55 11.92
CA LEU A 61 17.77 -15.24 12.18
C LEU A 61 17.11 -14.54 13.37
N SER A 62 17.96 -13.95 14.23
CA SER A 62 17.52 -13.12 15.35
C SER A 62 16.82 -11.83 14.88
N ARG A 63 15.98 -11.25 15.74
CA ARG A 63 15.37 -9.92 15.57
C ARG A 63 16.38 -8.83 15.22
N THR A 64 17.63 -8.95 15.65
CA THR A 64 18.70 -7.97 15.38
C THR A 64 19.42 -8.18 14.05
N ALA A 65 19.06 -9.20 13.27
CA ALA A 65 19.67 -9.48 11.97
C ALA A 65 19.46 -8.30 11.01
N LYS A 66 20.55 -7.89 10.35
CA LYS A 66 20.51 -6.84 9.33
C LYS A 66 20.25 -7.45 7.96
N LYS A 67 19.57 -6.69 7.09
CA LYS A 67 19.47 -7.04 5.66
C LYS A 67 20.88 -7.32 5.12
N PRO A 68 21.12 -8.49 4.50
CA PRO A 68 22.39 -8.76 3.83
C PRO A 68 22.67 -7.65 2.81
N LYS A 69 23.91 -7.14 2.80
CA LYS A 69 24.30 -6.15 1.80
C LYS A 69 24.41 -6.83 0.45
N GLN A 70 23.87 -6.19 -0.59
CA GLN A 70 24.13 -6.60 -1.97
C GLN A 70 25.65 -6.53 -2.23
N ILE A 71 26.19 -7.59 -2.81
CA ILE A 71 27.61 -7.65 -3.17
C ILE A 71 27.83 -6.70 -4.35
N VAL A 72 28.89 -5.89 -4.26
CA VAL A 72 29.23 -4.94 -5.32
C VAL A 72 29.60 -5.72 -6.59
N GLY A 73 28.89 -5.45 -7.69
CA GLY A 73 29.09 -6.11 -8.98
C GLY A 73 28.04 -7.16 -9.31
N ASP A 74 27.24 -7.61 -8.34
CA ASP A 74 26.15 -8.54 -8.61
C ASP A 74 24.96 -7.82 -9.28
N PRO A 75 24.35 -8.41 -10.32
CA PRO A 75 23.15 -7.85 -10.91
C PRO A 75 22.01 -7.81 -9.90
N HIS A 76 21.16 -6.80 -10.03
CA HIS A 76 19.97 -6.68 -9.18
C HIS A 76 19.02 -7.88 -9.44
N PRO A 77 18.52 -8.59 -8.41
CA PRO A 77 17.69 -9.80 -8.62
C PRO A 77 16.50 -9.57 -9.56
N GLY A 78 15.83 -8.42 -9.45
CA GLY A 78 14.75 -8.01 -10.34
C GLY A 78 15.10 -7.89 -11.83
N THR A 79 16.37 -7.70 -12.20
CA THR A 79 16.82 -7.60 -13.61
C THR A 79 17.30 -8.92 -14.19
N ILE A 80 17.48 -9.94 -13.35
CA ILE A 80 17.91 -11.27 -13.77
C ILE A 80 16.70 -12.01 -14.37
N PRO A 81 16.86 -12.76 -15.48
CA PRO A 81 15.83 -13.64 -16.00
C PRO A 81 15.35 -14.63 -14.92
N ALA A 82 14.03 -14.81 -14.82
CA ALA A 82 13.49 -15.80 -13.90
C ALA A 82 13.71 -17.22 -14.47
N PRO A 83 13.87 -18.25 -13.61
CA PRO A 83 13.93 -19.64 -14.07
C PRO A 83 12.66 -19.99 -14.86
N VAL A 84 12.83 -20.82 -15.89
CA VAL A 84 11.74 -21.19 -16.81
C VAL A 84 11.32 -22.62 -16.51
N LEU A 85 10.03 -22.83 -16.30
CA LEU A 85 9.48 -24.16 -16.10
C LEU A 85 9.53 -24.95 -17.43
N VAL A 86 10.42 -25.94 -17.48
CA VAL A 86 10.53 -26.88 -18.62
C VAL A 86 10.01 -28.25 -18.19
N PRO A 87 9.14 -28.92 -18.98
CA PRO A 87 8.65 -30.25 -18.64
C PRO A 87 9.80 -31.24 -18.42
N GLY A 88 9.80 -31.91 -17.26
CA GLY A 88 10.83 -32.87 -16.88
C GLY A 88 12.07 -32.26 -16.21
N ASP A 89 12.13 -30.95 -16.02
CA ASP A 89 13.20 -30.32 -15.26
C ASP A 89 13.02 -30.52 -13.75
N VAL A 90 13.90 -31.33 -13.18
CA VAL A 90 13.94 -31.62 -11.74
C VAL A 90 14.58 -30.50 -10.92
N ASN A 91 15.22 -29.51 -11.56
CA ASN A 91 15.91 -28.42 -10.89
C ASN A 91 15.04 -27.18 -10.69
N PHE A 92 13.95 -27.03 -11.45
CA PHE A 92 13.11 -25.84 -11.44
C PHE A 92 12.67 -25.44 -10.03
N GLU A 93 12.22 -26.38 -9.20
CA GLU A 93 11.76 -26.08 -7.83
C GLU A 93 12.87 -25.45 -6.98
N ARG A 94 14.10 -25.99 -7.09
CA ARG A 94 15.27 -25.46 -6.37
C ARG A 94 15.68 -24.10 -6.90
N GLU A 95 15.64 -23.89 -8.21
CA GLU A 95 15.96 -22.60 -8.84
C GLU A 95 14.91 -21.54 -8.52
N PHE A 96 13.63 -21.91 -8.55
CA PHE A 96 12.51 -21.09 -8.13
C PHE A 96 12.68 -20.64 -6.68
N ALA A 97 12.92 -21.57 -5.75
CA ALA A 97 13.10 -21.23 -4.34
C ALA A 97 14.28 -20.25 -4.12
N LYS A 98 15.43 -20.53 -4.74
CA LYS A 98 16.60 -19.63 -4.67
C LYS A 98 16.30 -18.25 -5.26
N PHE A 99 15.60 -18.19 -6.39
CA PHE A 99 15.27 -16.94 -7.05
C PHE A 99 14.27 -16.12 -6.22
N VAL A 100 13.23 -16.76 -5.67
CA VAL A 100 12.28 -16.13 -4.75
C VAL A 100 13.01 -15.58 -3.53
N ASP A 101 13.93 -16.32 -2.91
CA ASP A 101 14.69 -15.82 -1.77
C ASP A 101 15.55 -14.59 -2.09
N GLN A 102 16.15 -14.53 -3.27
CA GLN A 102 16.86 -13.34 -3.73
C GLN A 102 15.92 -12.14 -3.85
N LEU A 103 14.73 -12.34 -4.42
CA LEU A 103 13.71 -11.30 -4.54
C LEU A 103 13.19 -10.86 -3.17
N LEU A 104 12.93 -11.78 -2.25
CA LEU A 104 12.41 -11.48 -0.91
C LEU A 104 13.41 -10.68 -0.09
N ARG A 105 14.68 -11.06 -0.13
CA ARG A 105 15.76 -10.30 0.53
C ARG A 105 15.84 -8.89 -0.04
N GLU A 106 15.61 -8.72 -1.33
CA GLU A 106 15.70 -7.41 -1.94
C GLU A 106 14.47 -6.54 -1.65
N TYR A 107 13.28 -7.07 -1.90
CA TYR A 107 12.05 -6.29 -1.93
C TYR A 107 11.19 -6.40 -0.67
N ASN A 108 11.16 -7.55 0.00
CA ASN A 108 10.23 -7.83 1.11
C ASN A 108 10.91 -7.79 2.49
N TRP A 109 12.22 -7.56 2.54
CA TRP A 109 12.93 -7.33 3.79
C TRP A 109 12.59 -5.95 4.36
N HIS A 110 11.83 -5.93 5.44
CA HIS A 110 11.49 -4.73 6.15
C HIS A 110 12.70 -4.17 6.90
N MET A 111 12.99 -2.89 6.65
CA MET A 111 13.91 -2.12 7.46
C MET A 111 13.17 -0.89 7.94
N HIS A 112 13.23 -0.61 9.23
CA HIS A 112 12.57 0.58 9.76
C HIS A 112 13.15 1.84 9.11
N GLN A 113 12.25 2.63 8.54
CA GLN A 113 12.52 3.93 7.92
C GLN A 113 11.63 4.99 8.56
N SER A 114 11.85 6.26 8.24
CA SER A 114 11.00 7.37 8.73
C SER A 114 9.51 7.15 8.48
N SER A 115 9.14 6.43 7.42
CA SER A 115 7.76 6.04 7.09
C SER A 115 7.10 5.13 8.14
N CYS A 116 7.88 4.32 8.88
CA CYS A 116 7.40 3.48 9.98
C CYS A 116 6.87 4.34 11.14
N TRP A 117 7.39 5.55 11.27
CA TRP A 117 7.18 6.44 12.40
C TRP A 117 6.24 7.59 12.07
N LYS A 118 5.66 7.60 10.86
CA LYS A 118 4.87 8.70 10.30
C LYS A 118 3.73 9.15 11.22
N TYR A 119 3.13 8.23 11.96
CA TYR A 119 1.97 8.48 12.82
C TYR A 119 2.30 8.47 14.32
N LEU A 120 3.58 8.40 14.68
CA LEU A 120 3.98 8.52 16.08
C LEU A 120 3.76 9.95 16.57
N ARG A 121 3.16 10.06 17.75
CA ARG A 121 2.99 11.33 18.45
C ARG A 121 4.33 11.80 19.00
N ARG A 122 4.43 13.11 19.23
CA ARG A 122 5.62 13.70 19.84
C ARG A 122 5.84 13.09 21.23
N GLY A 123 7.02 12.49 21.44
CA GLY A 123 7.39 11.83 22.68
C GLY A 123 7.26 10.31 22.66
N GLU A 124 6.63 9.72 21.64
CA GLU A 124 6.60 8.27 21.47
C GLU A 124 7.94 7.74 20.93
N SER A 125 8.35 6.57 21.44
CA SER A 125 9.62 5.95 21.07
C SER A 125 9.54 5.25 19.71
N MET A 126 10.60 5.38 18.91
CA MET A 126 10.76 4.68 17.63
C MET A 126 11.21 3.23 17.86
N THR A 127 10.30 2.37 18.33
CA THR A 127 10.56 0.96 18.60
C THR A 127 9.79 0.04 17.65
N ASP A 128 10.14 -1.23 17.58
CA ASP A 128 9.50 -2.23 16.72
C ASP A 128 7.98 -2.32 16.97
N GLU A 129 7.57 -2.21 18.24
CA GLU A 129 6.16 -2.23 18.67
C GLU A 129 5.35 -1.06 18.08
N ASN A 130 6.04 0.05 17.83
CA ASN A 130 5.49 1.28 17.29
C ASN A 130 5.62 1.35 15.75
N CYS A 131 6.03 0.27 15.10
CA CYS A 131 6.12 0.22 13.66
C CYS A 131 4.72 0.26 13.04
N ARG A 132 4.43 1.32 12.27
CA ARG A 132 3.17 1.45 11.51
C ARG A 132 2.87 0.23 10.62
N MET A 133 3.89 -0.44 10.09
CA MET A 133 3.71 -1.61 9.23
C MET A 133 3.42 -2.90 10.01
N GLY A 134 3.42 -2.85 11.34
CA GLY A 134 3.22 -4.01 12.22
C GLY A 134 4.41 -4.97 12.22
N MET A 135 5.61 -4.51 11.85
CA MET A 135 6.82 -5.33 11.89
C MET A 135 7.46 -5.23 13.28
N THR A 136 6.95 -6.02 14.22
CA THR A 136 7.41 -6.07 15.62
C THR A 136 8.65 -6.97 15.81
N GLY A 137 8.99 -7.78 14.81
CA GLY A 137 10.01 -8.82 14.91
C GLY A 137 9.58 -10.06 15.70
N GLU A 138 8.35 -10.11 16.20
CA GLU A 138 7.79 -11.33 16.80
C GLU A 138 7.64 -12.42 15.75
N THR A 139 7.90 -13.66 16.13
CA THR A 139 7.78 -14.85 15.28
C THR A 139 6.83 -15.83 15.93
N ASN A 140 6.17 -16.63 15.11
CA ASN A 140 5.19 -17.62 15.54
C ASN A 140 5.34 -18.88 14.69
N PRO A 141 5.65 -20.06 15.26
CA PRO A 141 5.94 -21.25 14.49
C PRO A 141 4.73 -21.82 13.74
N GLU A 142 3.50 -21.50 14.15
CA GLU A 142 2.28 -22.08 13.60
C GLU A 142 1.18 -21.02 13.51
N THR A 143 0.23 -21.17 12.58
CA THR A 143 -0.94 -20.29 12.55
C THR A 143 -1.90 -20.62 13.69
N VAL A 144 -2.19 -19.64 14.54
CA VAL A 144 -3.06 -19.79 15.70
C VAL A 144 -4.37 -19.06 15.46
N VAL A 145 -5.49 -19.71 15.80
CA VAL A 145 -6.81 -19.07 15.85
C VAL A 145 -7.14 -18.82 17.31
N ASP A 146 -7.30 -17.56 17.68
CA ASP A 146 -7.69 -17.17 19.03
C ASP A 146 -9.10 -17.71 19.36
N PRO A 147 -9.29 -18.43 20.48
CA PRO A 147 -10.54 -19.12 20.76
C PRO A 147 -11.70 -18.20 21.13
N GLU A 148 -11.43 -16.96 21.57
CA GLU A 148 -12.45 -16.01 22.01
C GLU A 148 -12.83 -15.03 20.91
N THR A 149 -11.81 -14.49 20.23
CA THR A 149 -11.94 -13.44 19.22
C THR A 149 -11.98 -13.98 17.80
N PHE A 150 -11.57 -15.23 17.59
CA PHE A 150 -11.38 -15.87 16.27
C PHE A 150 -10.42 -15.10 15.35
N VAL A 151 -9.54 -14.29 15.94
CA VAL A 151 -8.45 -13.64 15.22
C VAL A 151 -7.45 -14.71 14.80
N ILE A 152 -7.08 -14.70 13.52
CA ILE A 152 -6.10 -15.63 12.96
C ILE A 152 -4.74 -14.94 12.96
N SER A 153 -3.83 -15.44 13.77
CA SER A 153 -2.43 -15.03 13.83
C SER A 153 -1.61 -15.98 12.97
N LEU A 154 -1.23 -15.53 11.78
CA LEU A 154 -0.49 -16.35 10.81
C LEU A 154 0.87 -16.78 11.36
N ARG A 155 1.28 -17.99 10.95
CA ARG A 155 2.65 -18.47 11.09
C ARG A 155 3.64 -17.44 10.53
N ARG A 156 4.67 -17.14 11.30
CA ARG A 156 5.77 -16.22 10.96
C ARG A 156 7.10 -16.78 11.42
N LEU A 157 7.90 -17.28 10.48
CA LEU A 157 9.23 -17.81 10.78
C LEU A 157 10.36 -16.79 10.59
N HIS A 158 10.13 -15.65 9.93
CA HIS A 158 11.17 -14.63 9.78
C HIS A 158 10.74 -13.29 10.39
N PRO A 159 11.58 -12.64 11.23
CA PRO A 159 11.22 -11.42 11.94
C PRO A 159 11.07 -10.18 11.04
N HIS A 160 11.69 -10.19 9.86
CA HIS A 160 11.73 -9.01 8.96
C HIS A 160 11.09 -9.20 7.59
N ILE A 161 10.64 -10.41 7.21
CA ILE A 161 10.03 -10.61 5.89
C ILE A 161 8.54 -10.24 5.99
N ALA A 162 8.11 -9.28 5.17
CA ALA A 162 6.71 -8.93 5.04
C ALA A 162 5.91 -10.11 4.45
N ASN A 163 4.59 -10.10 4.65
CA ASN A 163 3.75 -11.17 4.14
C ASN A 163 3.74 -11.16 2.61
N TYR A 164 3.95 -12.32 1.99
CA TYR A 164 4.01 -12.44 0.54
C TYR A 164 3.36 -13.73 0.05
N ASN A 165 3.09 -13.77 -1.27
CA ASN A 165 2.82 -14.98 -2.01
C ASN A 165 4.00 -15.25 -2.96
N ASP A 166 4.54 -16.48 -2.95
CA ASP A 166 5.75 -16.86 -3.67
C ASP A 166 5.61 -16.69 -5.19
N LEU A 167 4.48 -17.11 -5.77
CA LEU A 167 4.19 -16.92 -7.19
C LEU A 167 4.09 -15.45 -7.58
N VAL A 168 3.43 -14.63 -6.76
CA VAL A 168 3.27 -13.21 -7.13
C VAL A 168 4.60 -12.46 -7.01
N VAL A 169 5.42 -12.72 -5.98
CA VAL A 169 6.76 -12.15 -5.88
C VAL A 169 7.62 -12.59 -7.06
N PHE A 170 7.57 -13.87 -7.43
CA PHE A 170 8.28 -14.41 -8.58
C PHE A 170 7.93 -13.70 -9.90
N LEU A 171 6.62 -13.50 -10.16
CA LEU A 171 6.12 -12.91 -11.41
C LEU A 171 6.32 -11.40 -11.46
N LEU A 172 6.02 -10.69 -10.38
CA LEU A 172 6.02 -9.22 -10.37
C LEU A 172 7.36 -8.61 -9.97
N LYS A 173 8.23 -9.36 -9.27
CA LYS A 173 9.55 -8.92 -8.82
C LYS A 173 9.50 -7.57 -8.11
N CYS A 174 8.55 -7.40 -7.19
CA CYS A 174 8.35 -6.17 -6.44
C CYS A 174 7.98 -6.47 -4.99
N ASN A 175 8.02 -5.43 -4.15
CA ASN A 175 7.54 -5.52 -2.77
C ASN A 175 6.06 -5.91 -2.74
N MET A 176 5.69 -6.72 -1.75
CA MET A 176 4.32 -7.15 -1.48
C MET A 176 4.06 -7.17 0.03
N ASP A 177 2.81 -6.87 0.40
CA ASP A 177 2.25 -7.11 1.73
C ASP A 177 0.82 -7.66 1.59
N ILE A 178 0.67 -8.99 1.63
CA ILE A 178 -0.64 -9.66 1.55
C ILE A 178 -1.20 -9.94 2.94
N LYS A 179 -2.50 -9.69 3.14
CA LYS A 179 -3.19 -9.93 4.42
C LYS A 179 -4.52 -10.63 4.20
N PHE A 180 -4.79 -11.61 5.07
CA PHE A 180 -6.11 -12.24 5.11
C PHE A 180 -7.11 -11.32 5.83
N VAL A 181 -8.27 -11.12 5.22
CA VAL A 181 -9.35 -10.27 5.74
C VAL A 181 -10.49 -11.17 6.24
N GLY A 182 -10.36 -11.66 7.47
CA GLY A 182 -11.32 -12.61 8.05
C GLY A 182 -12.53 -11.98 8.77
N SER A 183 -12.53 -10.66 8.98
CA SER A 183 -13.57 -9.97 9.75
C SER A 183 -14.17 -8.78 9.01
N GLY A 184 -15.43 -8.46 9.32
CA GLY A 184 -16.10 -7.30 8.75
C GLY A 184 -15.43 -5.97 9.15
N GLN A 185 -14.82 -5.90 10.33
CA GLN A 185 -14.07 -4.70 10.76
C GLN A 185 -12.76 -4.56 9.98
N ALA A 186 -12.03 -5.65 9.77
CA ALA A 186 -10.84 -5.65 8.93
C ALA A 186 -11.19 -5.25 7.48
N ALA A 187 -12.30 -5.76 6.94
CA ALA A 187 -12.77 -5.38 5.61
C ALA A 187 -13.11 -3.89 5.51
N LYS A 188 -13.82 -3.34 6.49
CA LYS A 188 -14.12 -1.89 6.55
C LYS A 188 -12.84 -1.06 6.63
N ALA A 189 -11.91 -1.41 7.51
CA ALA A 189 -10.64 -0.71 7.64
C ALA A 189 -9.84 -0.73 6.34
N PHE A 190 -9.82 -1.86 5.64
CA PHE A 190 -9.13 -1.98 4.35
C PHE A 190 -9.83 -1.19 3.23
N LEU A 191 -11.17 -1.14 3.23
CA LEU A 191 -11.92 -0.30 2.30
C LEU A 191 -11.63 1.19 2.51
N TYR A 192 -11.58 1.67 3.76
CA TYR A 192 -11.15 3.04 4.06
C TYR A 192 -9.72 3.29 3.59
N TYR A 193 -8.80 2.37 3.89
CA TYR A 193 -7.42 2.45 3.44
C TYR A 193 -7.33 2.58 1.91
N ILE A 194 -7.98 1.70 1.14
CA ILE A 194 -7.97 1.81 -0.33
C ILE A 194 -8.60 3.12 -0.78
N THR A 195 -9.70 3.55 -0.15
CA THR A 195 -10.38 4.80 -0.49
C THR A 195 -9.45 6.00 -0.32
N ASP A 196 -8.61 6.03 0.72
CA ASP A 196 -7.61 7.08 0.92
C ASP A 196 -6.57 7.11 -0.21
N TYR A 197 -6.22 5.96 -0.81
CA TYR A 197 -5.37 5.93 -2.01
C TYR A 197 -6.11 6.37 -3.26
N ILE A 198 -7.35 5.90 -3.47
CA ILE A 198 -8.16 6.28 -4.64
C ILE A 198 -8.41 7.79 -4.67
N THR A 199 -8.66 8.39 -3.51
CA THR A 199 -8.96 9.82 -3.36
C THR A 199 -7.72 10.67 -3.12
N LYS A 200 -6.52 10.08 -3.15
CA LYS A 200 -5.26 10.78 -2.90
C LYS A 200 -5.02 11.83 -4.00
N PRO A 201 -4.80 13.11 -3.63
CA PRO A 201 -4.56 14.14 -4.63
C PRO A 201 -3.21 13.89 -5.34
N PRO A 202 -3.13 14.11 -6.66
CA PRO A 202 -1.91 13.87 -7.43
C PRO A 202 -0.74 14.77 -7.00
N LEU A 203 -1.03 16.02 -6.61
CA LEU A 203 -0.05 16.92 -5.99
C LEU A 203 -0.71 17.68 -4.82
N PRO A 204 -0.17 17.59 -3.60
CA PRO A 204 -0.64 18.44 -2.50
C PRO A 204 -0.33 19.91 -2.80
N LEU A 205 -1.34 20.79 -2.66
CA LEU A 205 -1.24 22.23 -2.97
C LEU A 205 -0.01 22.92 -2.34
N HIS A 206 0.30 22.59 -1.08
CA HIS A 206 1.43 23.18 -0.36
C HIS A 206 2.79 22.87 -1.01
N VAL A 207 2.94 21.73 -1.67
CA VAL A 207 4.15 21.37 -2.42
C VAL A 207 4.28 22.24 -3.68
N GLY A 208 3.17 22.43 -4.41
CA GLY A 208 3.12 23.34 -5.56
C GLY A 208 3.46 24.78 -5.18
N LEU A 209 2.91 25.27 -4.06
CA LEU A 209 3.21 26.60 -3.53
C LEU A 209 4.68 26.74 -3.10
N ALA A 210 5.25 25.73 -2.43
CA ALA A 210 6.66 25.76 -2.04
C ALA A 210 7.60 25.81 -3.26
N ALA A 211 7.29 25.05 -4.32
CA ALA A 211 8.04 25.08 -5.58
C ALA A 211 7.97 26.47 -6.24
N LEU A 212 6.82 27.13 -6.21
CA LEU A 212 6.64 28.50 -6.72
C LEU A 212 7.44 29.51 -5.91
N ILE A 213 7.36 29.45 -4.57
CA ILE A 213 8.13 30.34 -3.69
C ILE A 213 9.64 30.18 -3.97
N HIS A 214 10.11 28.94 -4.12
CA HIS A 214 11.50 28.67 -4.47
C HIS A 214 11.87 29.22 -5.84
N ALA A 215 11.03 29.01 -6.86
CA ALA A 215 11.26 29.55 -8.20
C ALA A 215 11.32 31.09 -8.21
N VAL A 216 10.44 31.77 -7.48
CA VAL A 216 10.45 33.23 -7.32
C VAL A 216 11.72 33.70 -6.60
N SER A 217 12.13 33.00 -5.53
CA SER A 217 13.38 33.31 -4.82
C SER A 217 14.61 33.16 -5.72
N VAL A 218 14.68 32.09 -6.53
CA VAL A 218 15.77 31.86 -7.49
C VAL A 218 15.76 32.90 -8.61
N ALA A 219 14.57 33.31 -9.10
CA ALA A 219 14.47 34.37 -10.10
C ALA A 219 14.96 35.71 -9.55
N ASN A 220 14.55 36.08 -8.33
CA ASN A 220 14.98 37.32 -7.69
C ASN A 220 16.49 37.38 -7.41
N THR A 221 17.12 36.24 -7.13
CA THR A 221 18.57 36.14 -6.92
C THR A 221 19.38 36.15 -8.22
N LYS A 222 18.86 35.53 -9.29
CA LYS A 222 19.53 35.49 -10.61
C LYS A 222 19.33 36.76 -11.44
N PHE A 223 18.23 37.48 -11.22
CA PHE A 223 17.89 38.71 -11.93
C PHE A 223 17.65 39.87 -10.95
N PRO A 224 18.69 40.34 -10.24
CA PRO A 224 18.56 41.47 -9.33
C PRO A 224 18.25 42.74 -10.14
N GLY A 225 17.01 43.24 -10.07
CA GLY A 225 16.58 44.46 -10.76
C GLY A 225 15.21 44.43 -11.44
N LEU A 226 14.53 43.28 -11.49
CA LEU A 226 13.13 43.20 -11.97
C LEU A 226 12.09 43.66 -10.92
N SER A 227 12.55 44.19 -9.80
CA SER A 227 11.76 44.48 -8.60
C SER A 227 11.32 45.94 -8.47
N GLU A 228 11.37 46.75 -9.53
CA GLU A 228 10.67 48.04 -9.51
C GLU A 228 9.20 47.81 -9.83
N PRO A 229 8.28 48.04 -8.87
CA PRO A 229 6.86 47.94 -9.16
C PRO A 229 6.50 49.10 -10.08
N ALA A 230 6.05 48.80 -11.30
CA ALA A 230 5.31 49.80 -12.07
C ALA A 230 4.11 50.23 -11.21
N GLU A 231 3.95 51.54 -10.98
CA GLU A 231 3.02 52.17 -10.01
C GLU A 231 1.51 51.85 -10.22
N SER A 232 1.15 50.92 -11.09
CA SER A 232 -0.24 50.53 -11.41
C SER A 232 -0.58 49.04 -11.21
N GLY A 233 0.34 48.21 -10.69
CA GLY A 233 0.24 46.74 -10.80
C GLY A 233 -0.06 45.94 -9.54
N GLN A 234 -0.40 46.56 -8.40
CA GLN A 234 -0.41 45.86 -7.10
C GLN A 234 -1.47 44.73 -7.00
N ASP A 235 -2.55 44.79 -7.78
CA ASP A 235 -3.58 43.73 -7.88
C ASP A 235 -3.18 42.55 -8.79
N ASN A 236 -2.11 42.67 -9.58
CA ASN A 236 -1.78 41.71 -10.64
C ASN A 236 -0.90 40.54 -10.16
N TYR A 237 -0.20 40.68 -9.03
CA TYR A 237 0.67 39.63 -8.48
C TYR A 237 -0.12 38.45 -7.90
N VAL A 238 -1.19 38.75 -7.16
CA VAL A 238 -2.07 37.70 -6.61
C VAL A 238 -2.80 36.97 -7.74
N GLY A 239 -3.26 37.71 -8.76
CA GLY A 239 -3.86 37.14 -9.97
C GLY A 239 -2.87 36.25 -10.76
N ALA A 240 -1.63 36.70 -10.95
CA ALA A 240 -0.59 35.95 -11.64
C ALA A 240 -0.17 34.69 -10.87
N ILE A 241 0.00 34.78 -9.54
CA ILE A 241 0.27 33.61 -8.68
C ILE A 241 -0.90 32.64 -8.73
N THR A 242 -2.14 33.12 -8.60
CA THR A 242 -3.36 32.29 -8.67
C THR A 242 -3.47 31.61 -10.03
N SER A 243 -3.24 32.33 -11.13
CA SER A 243 -3.23 31.78 -12.48
C SER A 243 -2.13 30.73 -12.67
N THR A 244 -0.95 30.98 -12.12
CA THR A 244 0.18 30.03 -12.19
C THR A 244 -0.10 28.77 -11.38
N VAL A 245 -0.60 28.92 -10.14
CA VAL A 245 -1.04 27.79 -9.30
C VAL A 245 -2.13 27.00 -10.01
N ASN A 246 -3.16 27.67 -10.55
CA ASN A 246 -4.26 27.02 -11.26
C ASN A 246 -3.76 26.28 -12.52
N SER A 247 -2.82 26.87 -13.27
CA SER A 247 -2.21 26.24 -14.45
C SER A 247 -1.35 25.03 -14.05
N MET A 248 -0.58 25.12 -12.97
CA MET A 248 0.17 23.98 -12.44
C MET A 248 -0.74 22.86 -11.93
N MET A 249 -1.84 23.20 -11.27
CA MET A 249 -2.84 22.24 -10.79
C MET A 249 -3.67 21.63 -11.93
N ALA A 250 -3.79 22.32 -13.07
CA ALA A 250 -4.45 21.82 -14.26
C ALA A 250 -3.61 20.80 -15.04
N HIS A 251 -2.28 20.82 -14.87
CA HIS A 251 -1.39 19.83 -15.49
C HIS A 251 -1.18 18.64 -14.55
N GLN A 252 -1.56 17.45 -15.00
CA GLN A 252 -1.32 16.21 -14.29
C GLN A 252 -0.07 15.53 -14.83
N GLU A 253 0.87 15.18 -13.96
CA GLU A 253 1.97 14.29 -14.31
C GLU A 253 1.41 12.89 -14.60
N ILE A 254 1.77 12.33 -15.75
CA ILE A 254 1.37 10.98 -16.17
C ILE A 254 2.65 10.15 -16.31
N SER A 255 2.63 8.94 -15.76
CA SER A 255 3.81 8.07 -15.79
C SER A 255 4.02 7.41 -17.14
N HIS A 256 5.27 7.04 -17.43
CA HIS A 256 5.60 6.29 -18.65
C HIS A 256 4.72 5.02 -18.83
N PRO A 257 4.48 4.19 -17.80
CA PRO A 257 3.59 3.03 -17.95
C PRO A 257 2.13 3.42 -18.26
N GLN A 258 1.61 4.51 -17.68
CA GLN A 258 0.27 5.00 -17.99
C GLN A 258 0.18 5.47 -19.45
N VAL A 259 1.16 6.23 -19.92
CA VAL A 259 1.23 6.66 -21.33
C VAL A 259 1.29 5.46 -22.26
N LEU A 260 2.16 4.48 -21.96
CA LEU A 260 2.28 3.27 -22.77
C LEU A 260 0.98 2.47 -22.82
N SER A 261 0.28 2.34 -21.68
CA SER A 261 -1.04 1.66 -21.62
C SER A 261 -2.03 2.28 -22.61
N TYR A 262 -2.10 3.61 -22.67
CA TYR A 262 -2.95 4.30 -23.65
C TYR A 262 -2.49 4.08 -25.10
N LEU A 263 -1.18 4.16 -25.37
CA LEU A 263 -0.64 4.00 -26.72
C LEU A 263 -0.87 2.60 -27.30
N ILE A 264 -0.87 1.55 -26.46
CA ILE A 264 -1.15 0.18 -26.89
C ILE A 264 -2.65 -0.18 -26.84
N GLY A 265 -3.52 0.76 -26.48
CA GLY A 265 -4.97 0.55 -26.41
C GLY A 265 -5.48 -0.13 -25.13
N GLY A 266 -4.66 -0.22 -24.09
CA GLY A 266 -5.03 -0.75 -22.77
C GLY A 266 -5.85 0.21 -21.90
N GLY A 267 -5.80 1.52 -22.18
CA GLY A 267 -6.55 2.53 -21.44
C GLY A 267 -6.02 2.78 -20.01
N ASP A 268 -6.90 3.23 -19.11
CA ASP A 268 -6.59 3.57 -17.71
C ASP A 268 -7.15 2.60 -16.67
N HIS A 269 -7.83 1.54 -17.08
CA HIS A 269 -8.42 0.57 -16.18
C HIS A 269 -8.45 -0.84 -16.76
N TYR A 270 -8.54 -1.83 -15.88
CA TYR A 270 -8.75 -3.23 -16.23
C TYR A 270 -10.07 -3.66 -15.58
N THR A 271 -11.05 -4.07 -16.38
CA THR A 271 -12.33 -4.57 -15.87
C THR A 271 -12.84 -5.73 -16.74
N SER A 272 -13.36 -6.77 -16.09
CA SER A 272 -14.17 -7.81 -16.72
C SER A 272 -15.64 -7.39 -16.90
N ASP A 273 -16.07 -6.39 -16.13
CA ASP A 273 -17.48 -6.04 -15.95
C ASP A 273 -17.81 -4.63 -16.45
N ILE A 274 -19.08 -4.42 -16.76
CA ILE A 274 -19.61 -3.14 -17.21
C ILE A 274 -20.20 -2.41 -16.00
N PHE A 275 -19.67 -1.23 -15.70
CA PHE A 275 -20.17 -0.39 -14.61
C PHE A 275 -21.20 0.63 -15.12
N THR A 276 -22.13 1.03 -14.25
CA THR A 276 -23.01 2.17 -14.49
C THR A 276 -22.50 3.41 -13.75
N VAL A 277 -22.75 4.58 -14.32
CA VAL A 277 -22.44 5.85 -13.66
C VAL A 277 -23.31 5.99 -12.40
N LEU A 278 -22.66 6.12 -11.25
CA LEU A 278 -23.33 6.47 -10.00
C LEU A 278 -23.27 7.99 -9.79
N TRP A 279 -24.42 8.64 -9.90
CA TRP A 279 -24.53 10.09 -9.64
C TRP A 279 -24.49 10.38 -8.14
N TRP A 280 -23.28 10.50 -7.58
CA TRP A 280 -23.06 10.71 -6.14
C TRP A 280 -23.89 11.87 -5.56
N GLY A 281 -24.06 12.97 -6.29
CA GLY A 281 -24.89 14.09 -5.85
C GLY A 281 -26.36 13.74 -5.63
N VAL A 282 -26.92 12.80 -6.41
CA VAL A 282 -28.30 12.32 -6.23
C VAL A 282 -28.39 11.43 -4.99
N VAL A 283 -27.45 10.50 -4.84
CA VAL A 283 -27.36 9.61 -3.67
C VAL A 283 -27.22 10.43 -2.40
N ARG A 284 -26.30 11.40 -2.38
CA ARG A 284 -26.11 12.32 -1.25
C ARG A 284 -27.39 13.07 -0.91
N ARG A 285 -28.06 13.70 -1.88
CA ARG A 285 -29.33 14.41 -1.62
C ARG A 285 -30.41 13.50 -1.06
N TYR A 286 -30.51 12.26 -1.57
CA TYR A 286 -31.44 11.26 -1.06
C TYR A 286 -31.12 10.89 0.39
N VAL A 287 -29.86 10.59 0.70
CA VAL A 287 -29.38 10.29 2.05
C VAL A 287 -29.62 11.47 2.99
N ASP A 288 -29.24 12.68 2.59
CA ASP A 288 -29.46 13.92 3.35
C ASP A 288 -30.95 14.12 3.65
N SER A 289 -31.83 13.85 2.68
CA SER A 289 -33.29 13.97 2.87
C SER A 289 -33.86 12.92 3.84
N PHE A 290 -33.22 11.77 3.97
CA PHE A 290 -33.60 10.71 4.89
C PHE A 290 -33.13 11.02 6.32
N PHE A 291 -31.88 11.48 6.47
CA PHE A 291 -31.32 11.82 7.78
C PHE A 291 -31.80 13.17 8.32
N GLN A 292 -32.22 14.11 7.48
CA GLN A 292 -32.96 15.31 7.91
C GLN A 292 -34.33 14.99 8.51
N ARG A 293 -34.89 13.78 8.29
CA ARG A 293 -36.17 13.36 8.87
C ARG A 293 -36.04 12.63 10.20
N THR A 294 -34.83 12.23 10.59
CA THR A 294 -34.54 11.63 11.90
C THR A 294 -33.76 12.63 12.73
N ASP A 295 -34.47 13.44 13.52
CA ASP A 295 -33.89 14.22 14.61
C ASP A 295 -33.27 13.26 15.64
N LEU A 296 -32.03 12.85 15.42
CA LEU A 296 -31.21 12.28 16.47
C LEU A 296 -30.59 13.46 17.25
N PRO A 297 -30.74 13.50 18.59
CA PRO A 297 -30.20 14.59 19.39
C PRO A 297 -28.70 14.69 19.18
N ARG A 298 -28.24 15.89 18.80
CA ARG A 298 -26.81 16.22 18.71
C ARG A 298 -26.19 16.01 20.09
N VAL A 299 -25.31 15.02 20.21
CA VAL A 299 -24.41 14.93 21.36
C VAL A 299 -23.39 16.05 21.20
N GLU A 300 -23.50 17.07 22.05
CA GLU A 300 -22.46 18.09 22.19
C GLU A 300 -21.19 17.41 22.68
N VAL A 301 -20.15 17.41 21.84
CA VAL A 301 -18.80 17.04 22.25
C VAL A 301 -18.19 18.28 22.88
N GLU A 302 -18.17 18.35 24.21
CA GLU A 302 -17.43 19.36 24.96
C GLU A 302 -15.94 19.26 24.56
N SER A 303 -15.41 20.38 24.08
CA SER A 303 -13.97 20.56 23.88
C SER A 303 -13.29 20.58 25.24
N VAL A 304 -12.44 19.59 25.49
CA VAL A 304 -11.51 19.60 26.62
C VAL A 304 -10.28 20.41 26.20
N ASP A 305 -10.02 21.49 26.94
CA ASP A 305 -8.80 22.30 26.90
C ASP A 305 -7.51 21.49 27.11
#